data_AF-A0A8S1NQS6-F1
#
_entry.id   AF-A0A8S1NQS6-F1
#
_cell.length_a   1.000
_cell.length_b   1.000
_cell.length_c   1.000
_cell.angle_alpha   90.00
_cell.angle_beta   90.00
_cell.angle_gamma   90.00
#
_symmetry.space_group_name_H-M   'P 1'
#
loop_
_entity.id
_entity.type
_entity.pdbx_description
1 polymer ?
#
loop_
_entity_poly.entity_id
_entity_poly.type
_entity_poly.pdbx_seq_one_letter_code
_entity_poly.pdbx_strand_id
1 'polypeptide(L)'
;MQQNYAESLFSYFSQVANQLQAGPKIIEEVVDLYEERANLEEKYAKSLDKLNVQGPYILFKKSHNQQIILSLEFMLSNKRGSNYLTQQVIQQQNTTSKKLIEEAKKMEKENLVLNQEFKKNFQEYKQKKREYEQYATILVVYNLLSEYSQKKRINQYYKVNQIQQEYFDLEQKYQQSVNDYNQNCEISKTKMQEILNTMQEQEEKRIGMFQDSLIKQIIFEVSHSKNVQYDLEKITEVINDIITKDEVAKFIANIKQEGPNLFEKSDVIHLTSFISNSLQKFFQKEFDELLTLNNDEKVMNIITNVEAGFDLKPEDQKQQETYYAAKLVYDCWKEEDIQQQMFQEVKKKTKDNYQLRMLIIVAIQNKRFNTQFKFKPIAFQNVLKLFN
;
A
#
# COMPACT_ATOMS: atom_id res chain seq x y z
N MET A 1 17.15 57.78 8.90
CA MET A 1 18.60 57.51 8.89
C MET A 1 18.78 56.01 8.89
N GLN A 2 19.40 55.44 7.86
CA GLN A 2 19.83 54.04 7.89
C GLN A 2 21.02 53.94 8.85
N GLN A 3 20.95 53.05 9.83
CA GLN A 3 22.07 52.77 10.72
C GLN A 3 23.03 51.80 10.03
N ASN A 4 24.32 52.13 10.01
CA ASN A 4 25.39 51.28 9.50
C ASN A 4 26.26 50.75 10.65
N TYR A 5 26.73 49.50 10.55
CA TYR A 5 27.70 48.87 11.45
C TYR A 5 28.97 49.71 11.63
N ALA A 6 29.52 50.27 10.55
CA ALA A 6 30.73 51.10 10.62
C ALA A 6 30.54 52.37 11.46
N GLU A 7 29.34 52.97 11.46
CA GLU A 7 29.04 54.19 12.21
C GLU A 7 28.66 53.90 13.66
N SER A 8 27.94 52.80 13.89
CA SER A 8 27.30 52.53 15.19
C SER A 8 28.04 51.50 16.04
N LEU A 9 28.82 50.61 15.42
CA LEU A 9 29.39 49.43 16.07
C LEU A 9 30.91 49.35 15.97
N PHE A 10 31.58 50.45 15.62
CA PHE A 10 33.05 50.50 15.49
C PHE A 10 33.79 49.98 16.73
N SER A 11 33.30 50.32 17.93
CA SER A 11 33.90 49.87 19.21
C SER A 11 33.46 48.47 19.65
N TYR A 12 32.53 47.85 18.92
CA TYR A 12 31.89 46.58 19.29
C TYR A 12 32.20 45.46 18.30
N PHE A 13 33.33 45.56 17.58
CA PHE A 13 33.74 44.58 16.57
C PHE A 13 33.67 43.12 17.06
N SER A 14 34.12 42.84 18.29
CA SER A 14 34.07 41.49 18.86
C SER A 14 32.63 40.92 18.93
N GLN A 15 31.64 41.77 19.21
CA GLN A 15 30.23 41.36 19.25
C GLN A 15 29.71 41.08 17.83
N VAL A 16 30.05 41.94 16.88
CA VAL A 16 29.72 41.75 15.45
C VAL A 16 30.32 40.45 14.94
N ALA A 17 31.61 40.21 15.20
CA ALA A 17 32.31 38.99 14.82
C ALA A 17 31.66 37.72 15.40
N ASN A 18 31.27 37.75 16.67
CA ASN A 18 30.59 36.62 17.32
C ASN A 18 29.20 36.36 16.72
N GLN A 19 28.41 37.42 16.48
CA GLN A 19 27.10 37.34 15.84
C GLN A 19 27.23 36.70 14.45
N LEU A 20 28.24 37.11 13.68
CA LEU A 20 28.45 36.65 12.32
C LEU A 20 28.88 35.18 12.25
N GLN A 21 29.59 34.69 13.28
CA GLN A 21 29.91 33.27 13.45
C GLN A 21 28.76 32.43 13.99
N ALA A 22 27.86 33.02 14.79
CA ALA A 22 26.70 32.32 15.36
C ALA A 22 25.53 32.19 14.38
N GLY A 23 25.27 33.24 13.58
CA GLY A 23 24.14 33.28 12.66
C GLY A 23 24.04 32.13 11.63
N PRO A 24 25.15 31.62 11.06
CA PRO A 24 25.15 30.43 10.21
C PRO A 24 24.48 29.22 10.86
N LYS A 25 24.68 29.00 12.17
CA LYS A 25 24.11 27.85 12.89
C LYS A 25 22.59 27.88 12.91
N ILE A 26 22.00 29.07 13.08
CA ILE A 26 20.53 29.23 13.07
C ILE A 26 19.97 28.81 11.71
N ILE A 27 20.66 29.15 10.62
CA ILE A 27 20.20 28.78 9.28
C ILE A 27 20.44 27.31 8.99
N GLU A 28 21.57 26.75 9.43
CA GLU A 28 21.82 25.30 9.38
C GLU A 28 20.72 24.53 10.09
N GLU A 29 20.35 24.91 11.32
CA GLU A 29 19.25 24.31 12.07
C GLU A 29 17.90 24.41 11.32
N VAL A 30 17.62 25.54 10.67
CA VAL A 30 16.39 25.69 9.88
C VAL A 30 16.43 24.85 8.60
N VAL A 31 17.59 24.74 7.94
CA VAL A 31 17.76 23.86 6.78
C VAL A 31 17.55 22.40 7.17
N ASP A 32 18.11 21.97 8.30
CA ASP A 32 17.94 20.62 8.84
C ASP A 32 16.46 20.33 9.14
N LEU A 33 15.75 21.27 9.79
CA LEU A 33 14.31 21.16 10.02
C LEU A 33 13.51 21.03 8.71
N TYR A 34 13.88 21.78 7.68
CA TYR A 34 13.22 21.67 6.37
C TYR A 34 13.53 20.35 5.67
N GLU A 35 14.74 19.81 5.83
CA GLU A 35 15.11 18.50 5.29
C GLU A 35 14.35 17.37 6.01
N GLU A 36 14.24 17.43 7.34
CA GLU A 36 13.40 16.51 8.11
C GLU A 36 11.94 16.55 7.65
N ARG A 37 11.39 17.77 7.50
CA ARG A 37 10.02 17.96 6.99
C ARG A 37 9.85 17.39 5.58
N ALA A 38 10.81 17.63 4.69
CA ALA A 38 10.80 17.09 3.33
C ALA A 38 10.83 15.55 3.34
N ASN A 39 11.64 14.94 4.20
CA ASN A 39 11.71 13.48 4.36
C ASN A 39 10.40 12.89 4.90
N LEU A 40 9.71 13.59 5.81
CA LEU A 40 8.38 13.20 6.29
C LEU A 40 7.34 13.24 5.17
N GLU A 41 7.35 14.30 4.35
CA GLU A 41 6.45 14.41 3.19
C GLU A 41 6.72 13.33 2.14
N GLU A 42 7.99 13.00 1.88
CA GLU A 42 8.34 11.91 0.96
C GLU A 42 7.83 10.55 1.47
N LYS A 43 7.94 10.29 2.79
CA LYS A 43 7.39 9.08 3.41
C LYS A 43 5.86 9.05 3.35
N TYR A 44 5.21 10.20 3.56
CA TYR A 44 3.77 10.34 3.46
C TYR A 44 3.29 10.07 2.03
N ALA A 45 3.89 10.70 1.02
CA ALA A 45 3.60 10.47 -0.39
C ALA A 45 3.73 8.98 -0.76
N LYS A 46 4.85 8.35 -0.43
CA LYS A 46 5.07 6.91 -0.66
C LYS A 46 4.04 6.02 0.03
N SER A 47 3.48 6.45 1.16
CA SER A 47 2.45 5.70 1.88
C SER A 47 1.08 5.88 1.23
N LEU A 48 0.74 7.09 0.78
CA LEU A 48 -0.44 7.34 -0.05
C LEU A 48 -0.41 6.53 -1.34
N ASP A 49 0.76 6.37 -1.96
CA ASP A 49 0.91 5.58 -3.19
C ASP A 49 0.61 4.11 -2.97
N LYS A 50 1.09 3.56 -1.86
CA LYS A 50 0.79 2.19 -1.48
C LYS A 50 -0.71 2.00 -1.26
N LEU A 51 -1.36 2.92 -0.55
CA LEU A 51 -2.82 2.91 -0.38
C LEU A 51 -3.53 3.04 -1.73
N ASN A 52 -3.00 3.85 -2.63
CA ASN A 52 -3.54 4.06 -3.95
C ASN A 52 -3.28 2.91 -4.94
N VAL A 53 -2.32 2.03 -4.67
CA VAL A 53 -2.09 0.80 -5.45
C VAL A 53 -2.93 -0.36 -4.88
N GLN A 54 -3.14 -0.39 -3.56
CA GLN A 54 -3.95 -1.42 -2.89
C GLN A 54 -5.46 -1.13 -2.95
N GLY A 55 -5.87 0.15 -2.91
CA GLY A 55 -7.27 0.59 -2.94
C GLY A 55 -8.01 0.29 -4.24
N PRO A 56 -7.41 0.45 -5.44
CA PRO A 56 -8.01 0.08 -6.72
C PRO A 56 -8.27 -1.42 -6.88
N TYR A 57 -7.60 -2.27 -6.10
CA TYR A 57 -7.92 -3.70 -6.06
C TYR A 57 -9.24 -3.97 -5.33
N ILE A 58 -9.77 -2.98 -4.60
CA ILE A 58 -11.02 -3.07 -3.86
C ILE A 58 -12.12 -2.18 -4.47
N LEU A 59 -11.83 -1.00 -5.06
CA LEU A 59 -12.91 -0.11 -5.54
C LEU A 59 -12.80 0.57 -6.93
N PHE A 60 -11.75 1.24 -7.41
CA PHE A 60 -11.80 1.91 -8.75
C PHE A 60 -10.44 2.15 -9.43
N LYS A 61 -10.41 2.11 -10.78
CA LYS A 61 -9.24 2.29 -11.67
C LYS A 61 -8.64 3.72 -11.61
N LYS A 62 -7.29 3.77 -11.55
CA LYS A 62 -6.35 4.89 -11.83
C LYS A 62 -6.76 6.26 -11.28
N SER A 63 -6.28 6.57 -10.08
CA SER A 63 -6.71 7.76 -9.33
C SER A 63 -5.83 8.99 -9.54
N HIS A 64 -6.48 10.13 -9.29
CA HIS A 64 -5.95 11.49 -9.22
C HIS A 64 -4.84 11.69 -8.17
N ASN A 65 -4.62 10.72 -7.26
CA ASN A 65 -3.48 10.75 -6.33
C ASN A 65 -2.14 10.80 -7.06
N GLN A 66 -2.07 10.35 -8.31
CA GLN A 66 -0.84 10.40 -9.10
C GLN A 66 -0.36 11.84 -9.39
N GLN A 67 -1.28 12.81 -9.46
CA GLN A 67 -0.92 14.23 -9.59
C GLN A 67 -0.36 14.81 -8.29
N ILE A 68 -0.86 14.35 -7.13
CA ILE A 68 -0.34 14.74 -5.81
C ILE A 68 1.13 14.29 -5.67
N ILE A 69 1.45 13.06 -6.08
CA ILE A 69 2.82 12.52 -6.04
C ILE A 69 3.76 13.36 -6.91
N LEU A 70 3.41 13.56 -8.18
CA LEU A 70 4.24 14.30 -9.13
C LEU A 70 4.45 15.75 -8.68
N SER A 71 3.44 16.36 -8.05
CA SER A 71 3.54 17.68 -7.45
C SER A 71 4.50 17.69 -6.25
N LEU A 72 4.45 16.66 -5.39
CA LEU A 72 5.37 16.52 -4.26
C LEU A 72 6.81 16.25 -4.73
N GLU A 73 7.03 15.39 -5.72
CA GLU A 73 8.36 15.04 -6.25
C GLU A 73 9.05 16.21 -6.97
N PHE A 74 8.33 16.94 -7.84
CA PHE A 74 8.86 18.14 -8.49
C PHE A 74 9.27 19.20 -7.47
N MET A 75 8.50 19.36 -6.40
CA MET A 75 8.77 20.35 -5.36
C MET A 75 9.86 19.91 -4.37
N LEU A 76 9.96 18.63 -4.01
CA LEU A 76 11.08 18.09 -3.24
C LEU A 76 12.41 18.32 -3.98
N SER A 77 12.42 18.18 -5.30
CA SER A 77 13.59 18.48 -6.13
C SER A 77 13.96 19.97 -6.10
N ASN A 78 12.97 20.87 -6.18
CA ASN A 78 13.21 22.31 -6.05
C ASN A 78 13.68 22.72 -4.64
N LYS A 79 13.15 22.10 -3.57
CA LYS A 79 13.59 22.34 -2.18
C LYS A 79 15.05 21.91 -1.98
N ARG A 80 15.43 20.72 -2.47
CA ARG A 80 16.81 20.23 -2.41
C ARG A 80 17.80 21.15 -3.15
N GLY A 81 17.40 21.69 -4.31
CA GLY A 81 18.20 22.67 -5.05
C GLY A 81 18.37 24.01 -4.30
N SER A 82 17.30 24.49 -3.66
CA SER A 82 17.35 25.72 -2.84
C SER A 82 18.23 25.56 -1.59
N ASN A 83 18.13 24.41 -0.91
CA ASN A 83 18.94 24.12 0.29
C ASN A 83 20.44 24.04 -0.05
N TYR A 84 20.79 23.45 -1.20
CA TYR A 84 22.18 23.39 -1.65
C TYR A 84 22.78 24.78 -1.91
N LEU A 85 22.01 25.68 -2.54
CA LEU A 85 22.45 27.06 -2.77
C LEU A 85 22.64 27.82 -1.44
N THR A 86 21.73 27.64 -0.49
CA THR A 86 21.84 28.24 0.86
C THR A 86 23.07 27.73 1.60
N GLN A 87 23.34 26.42 1.58
CA GLN A 87 24.53 25.82 2.19
C GLN A 87 25.83 26.33 1.56
N GLN A 88 25.90 26.46 0.23
CA GLN A 88 27.07 27.03 -0.45
C GLN A 88 27.34 28.47 -0.03
N VAL A 89 26.29 29.30 0.05
CA VAL A 89 26.44 30.70 0.49
C VAL A 89 26.91 30.76 1.94
N ILE A 90 26.38 29.92 2.83
CA ILE A 90 26.82 29.84 4.24
C ILE A 90 28.30 29.47 4.33
N GLN A 91 28.76 28.47 3.57
CA GLN A 91 30.17 28.08 3.56
C GLN A 91 31.09 29.20 3.05
N GLN A 92 30.67 29.89 1.99
CA GLN A 92 31.40 31.04 1.45
C GLN A 92 31.46 32.20 2.44
N GLN A 93 30.34 32.50 3.11
CA GLN A 93 30.28 33.51 4.16
C GLN A 93 31.23 33.14 5.30
N ASN A 94 31.12 31.94 5.87
CA ASN A 94 31.99 31.45 6.95
C ASN A 94 33.48 31.60 6.64
N THR A 95 33.88 31.27 5.40
CA THR A 95 35.28 31.40 4.96
C THR A 95 35.70 32.87 4.89
N THR A 96 34.84 33.73 4.37
CA THR A 96 35.11 35.17 4.24
C THR A 96 35.15 35.85 5.61
N SER A 97 34.21 35.53 6.50
CA SER A 97 34.13 36.07 7.86
C SER A 97 35.36 35.71 8.69
N LYS A 98 35.87 34.47 8.57
CA LYS A 98 37.12 34.07 9.24
C LYS A 98 38.30 34.95 8.80
N LYS A 99 38.45 35.20 7.49
CA LYS A 99 39.51 36.06 6.96
C LYS A 99 39.40 37.49 7.48
N LEU A 100 38.20 38.07 7.45
CA LEU A 100 37.96 39.43 7.95
C LEU A 100 38.26 39.54 9.46
N ILE A 101 37.91 38.52 10.24
CA ILE A 101 38.20 38.48 11.69
C ILE A 101 39.70 38.37 11.96
N GLU A 102 40.43 37.55 11.20
CA GLU A 102 41.88 37.45 11.31
C GLU A 102 42.58 38.76 10.94
N GLU A 103 42.12 39.43 9.89
CA GLU A 103 42.63 40.74 9.47
C GLU A 103 42.40 41.80 10.55
N ALA A 104 41.18 41.88 11.12
CA ALA A 104 40.87 42.79 12.21
C ALA A 104 41.75 42.54 13.45
N LYS A 105 41.94 41.28 13.85
CA LYS A 105 42.82 40.92 14.98
C LYS A 105 44.27 41.30 14.72
N LYS A 106 44.74 41.15 13.48
CA LYS A 106 46.09 41.58 13.09
C LYS A 106 46.26 43.08 13.25
N MET A 107 45.28 43.87 12.79
CA MET A 107 45.29 45.33 12.94
C MET A 107 45.21 45.78 14.41
N GLU A 108 44.38 45.14 15.23
CA GLU A 108 44.32 45.42 16.67
C GLU A 108 45.67 45.16 17.36
N LYS A 109 46.34 44.07 16.98
CA LYS A 109 47.67 43.74 17.49
C LYS A 109 48.72 44.77 17.08
N GLU A 110 48.72 45.19 15.81
CA GLU A 110 49.63 46.24 15.30
C GLU A 110 49.40 47.58 16.01
N ASN A 111 48.14 48.00 16.18
CA ASN A 111 47.78 49.19 16.96
C ASN A 111 48.25 49.11 18.41
N LEU A 112 48.10 47.94 19.05
CA LEU A 112 48.53 47.75 20.43
C LEU A 112 50.05 47.91 20.58
N VAL A 113 50.83 47.36 19.65
CA VAL A 113 52.29 47.48 19.64
C VAL A 113 52.71 48.94 19.48
N LEU A 114 52.16 49.65 18.50
CA LEU A 114 52.48 51.07 18.28
C LEU A 114 52.04 51.96 19.45
N ASN A 115 50.89 51.68 20.07
CA ASN A 115 50.43 52.39 21.27
C ASN A 115 51.39 52.18 22.46
N GLN A 116 51.89 50.96 22.64
CA GLN A 116 52.88 50.66 23.68
C GLN A 116 54.21 51.38 23.43
N GLU A 117 54.69 51.41 22.18
CA GLU A 117 55.90 52.12 21.78
C GLU A 117 55.77 53.63 21.96
N PHE A 118 54.67 54.23 21.48
CA PHE A 118 54.33 55.63 21.72
C PHE A 118 54.32 55.98 23.22
N LYS A 119 53.65 55.17 24.05
CA LYS A 119 53.60 55.39 25.51
C LYS A 119 54.97 55.28 26.17
N LYS A 120 55.79 54.33 25.73
CA LYS A 120 57.16 54.15 26.23
C LYS A 120 58.02 55.38 25.88
N ASN A 121 58.05 55.78 24.61
CA ASN A 121 58.84 56.92 24.15
C ASN A 121 58.39 58.22 24.82
N PHE A 122 57.08 58.40 25.04
CA PHE A 122 56.54 59.52 25.81
C PHE A 122 57.06 59.56 27.25
N GLN A 123 57.10 58.41 27.93
CA GLN A 123 57.60 58.33 29.31
C GLN A 123 59.10 58.65 29.39
N GLU A 124 59.90 58.07 28.49
CA GLU A 124 61.36 58.30 28.43
C GLU A 124 61.68 59.78 28.14
N TYR A 125 61.02 60.38 27.13
CA TYR A 125 61.13 61.81 26.83
C TYR A 125 60.77 62.67 28.04
N LYS A 126 59.62 62.39 28.66
CA LYS A 126 59.12 63.17 29.81
C LYS A 126 60.06 63.09 31.00
N GLN A 127 60.65 61.92 31.26
CA GLN A 127 61.64 61.75 32.32
C GLN A 127 62.91 62.55 32.01
N LYS A 128 63.47 62.42 30.81
CA LYS A 128 64.70 63.13 30.45
C LYS A 128 64.55 64.64 30.36
N LYS A 129 63.40 65.13 29.92
CA LYS A 129 63.06 66.56 29.97
C LYS A 129 63.07 67.10 31.40
N ARG A 130 62.52 66.36 32.37
CA ARG A 130 62.56 66.76 33.79
C ARG A 130 63.99 66.76 34.33
N GLU A 131 64.80 65.76 33.96
CA GLU A 131 66.22 65.73 34.35
C GLU A 131 66.96 66.94 33.78
N TYR A 132 66.73 67.29 32.51
CA TYR A 132 67.28 68.50 31.89
C TYR A 132 66.89 69.76 32.67
N GLU A 133 65.60 69.95 32.95
CA GLU A 133 65.10 71.11 33.71
C GLU A 133 65.76 71.23 35.10
N GLN A 134 65.94 70.10 35.79
CA GLN A 134 66.62 70.06 37.09
C GLN A 134 68.09 70.46 36.98
N TYR A 135 68.85 69.86 36.05
CA TYR A 135 70.28 70.17 35.89
C TYR A 135 70.54 71.57 35.32
N ALA A 136 69.66 72.07 34.45
CA ALA A 136 69.70 73.45 33.96
C ALA A 136 69.47 74.44 35.11
N THR A 137 68.51 74.16 35.99
CA THR A 137 68.27 74.97 37.20
C THR A 137 69.49 75.00 38.11
N ILE A 138 70.12 73.84 38.37
CA ILE A 138 71.35 73.76 39.17
C ILE A 138 72.49 74.57 38.53
N LEU A 139 72.63 74.52 37.21
CA LEU A 139 73.65 75.30 36.49
C LEU A 139 73.44 76.82 36.69
N VAL A 140 72.19 77.28 36.61
CA VAL A 140 71.84 78.69 36.88
C VAL A 140 72.25 79.06 38.31
N VAL A 141 71.92 78.23 39.31
CA VAL A 141 72.30 78.47 40.71
C VAL A 141 73.82 78.53 40.88
N TYR A 142 74.56 77.60 40.26
CA TYR A 142 76.03 77.58 40.32
C TYR A 142 76.68 78.81 39.69
N ASN A 143 76.06 79.39 38.66
CA ASN A 143 76.54 80.60 38.01
C ASN A 143 76.22 81.87 38.82
N LEU A 144 75.11 81.89 39.57
CA LEU A 144 74.70 83.03 40.39
C LEU A 144 75.44 83.12 41.72
N LEU A 145 75.81 81.98 42.33
CA LEU A 145 76.44 81.94 43.65
C LEU A 145 77.97 81.85 43.54
N SER A 146 78.68 82.79 44.18
CA SER A 146 80.15 82.89 44.18
C SER A 146 80.86 81.77 44.95
N GLU A 147 80.12 81.05 45.80
CA GLU A 147 80.62 79.97 46.66
C GLU A 147 81.04 78.70 45.88
N TYR A 148 80.57 78.56 44.64
CA TYR A 148 80.89 77.39 43.81
C TYR A 148 82.13 77.62 42.96
N SER A 149 83.07 76.66 43.00
CA SER A 149 84.29 76.71 42.21
C SER A 149 84.02 76.64 40.71
N GLN A 150 84.90 77.26 39.92
CA GLN A 150 84.80 77.28 38.45
C GLN A 150 84.82 75.86 37.85
N LYS A 151 85.55 74.92 38.46
CA LYS A 151 85.55 73.51 38.08
C LYS A 151 84.15 72.87 38.23
N LYS A 152 83.41 73.16 39.31
CA LYS A 152 82.04 72.65 39.49
C LYS A 152 81.08 73.23 38.43
N ARG A 153 81.23 74.52 38.09
CA ARG A 153 80.43 75.18 37.02
C ARG A 153 80.66 74.52 35.67
N ILE A 154 81.92 74.33 35.28
CA ILE A 154 82.30 73.71 34.00
C ILE A 154 81.77 72.27 33.92
N ASN A 155 81.93 71.46 34.97
CA ASN A 155 81.42 70.09 34.99
C ASN A 155 79.89 70.04 34.85
N GLN A 156 79.19 70.94 35.54
CA GLN A 156 77.74 71.04 35.46
C GLN A 156 77.28 71.48 34.06
N TYR A 157 78.00 72.41 33.43
CA TYR A 157 77.75 72.84 32.05
C TYR A 157 77.84 71.66 31.06
N TYR A 158 78.91 70.86 31.12
CA TYR A 158 79.04 69.67 30.27
C TYR A 158 77.91 68.66 30.49
N LYS A 159 77.48 68.47 31.76
CA LYS A 159 76.37 67.58 32.09
C LYS A 159 75.03 68.08 31.53
N VAL A 160 74.76 69.38 31.60
CA VAL A 160 73.56 69.98 30.99
C VAL A 160 73.57 69.80 29.48
N ASN A 161 74.70 70.08 28.80
CA ASN A 161 74.80 69.89 27.35
C ASN A 161 74.61 68.43 26.93
N GLN A 162 75.15 67.47 27.69
CA GLN A 162 74.95 66.05 27.41
C GLN A 162 73.46 65.67 27.52
N ILE A 163 72.81 66.05 28.61
CA ILE A 163 71.39 65.74 28.83
C ILE A 163 70.51 66.50 27.82
N GLN A 164 70.94 67.68 27.37
CA GLN A 164 70.29 68.44 26.30
C GLN A 164 70.24 67.65 24.99
N GLN A 165 71.36 67.05 24.60
CA GLN A 165 71.41 66.18 23.42
C GLN A 165 70.55 64.93 23.62
N GLU A 166 70.68 64.25 24.76
CA GLU A 166 69.88 63.06 25.08
C GLU A 166 68.36 63.33 25.06
N TYR A 167 67.90 64.46 25.62
CA TYR A 167 66.46 64.79 25.59
C TYR A 167 66.00 65.11 24.16
N PHE A 168 66.81 65.81 23.37
CA PHE A 168 66.45 66.19 22.00
C PHE A 168 66.32 64.95 21.10
N ASP A 169 67.23 63.98 21.24
CA ASP A 169 67.13 62.70 20.54
C ASP A 169 65.86 61.92 20.92
N LEU A 170 65.49 61.93 22.22
CA LEU A 170 64.25 61.32 22.69
C LEU A 170 63.00 62.08 22.22
N GLU A 171 63.07 63.40 22.09
CA GLU A 171 61.99 64.23 21.56
C GLU A 171 61.70 63.87 20.11
N GLN A 172 62.74 63.70 19.29
CA GLN A 172 62.59 63.24 17.90
C GLN A 172 61.99 61.83 17.82
N LYS A 173 62.46 60.89 18.65
CA LYS A 173 61.89 59.54 18.72
C LYS A 173 60.42 59.54 19.13
N TYR A 174 60.07 60.36 20.12
CA TYR A 174 58.68 60.54 20.54
C TYR A 174 57.82 61.09 19.39
N GLN A 175 58.26 62.17 18.74
CA GLN A 175 57.56 62.75 17.59
C GLN A 175 57.35 61.74 16.45
N GLN A 176 58.39 60.95 16.14
CA GLN A 176 58.28 59.89 15.14
C GLN A 176 57.23 58.84 15.56
N SER A 177 57.28 58.35 16.80
CA SER A 177 56.29 57.37 17.28
C SER A 177 54.85 57.89 17.33
N VAL A 178 54.66 59.20 17.55
CA VAL A 178 53.34 59.85 17.44
C VAL A 178 52.85 59.84 15.99
N ASN A 179 53.72 60.19 15.04
CA ASN A 179 53.39 60.17 13.62
C ASN A 179 53.03 58.75 13.16
N ASP A 180 53.84 57.77 13.51
CA ASP A 180 53.63 56.36 13.15
C ASP A 180 52.32 55.83 13.75
N TYR A 181 52.05 56.11 15.03
CA TYR A 181 50.81 55.72 15.70
C TYR A 181 49.57 56.37 15.05
N ASN A 182 49.62 57.68 14.77
CA ASN A 182 48.50 58.40 14.16
C ASN A 182 48.22 57.93 12.73
N GLN A 183 49.26 57.73 11.92
CA GLN A 183 49.11 57.17 10.57
C GLN A 183 48.46 55.77 10.62
N ASN A 184 48.92 54.92 11.56
CA ASN A 184 48.34 53.60 11.71
C ASN A 184 46.89 53.63 12.21
N CYS A 185 46.53 54.60 13.06
CA CYS A 185 45.15 54.79 13.51
C CYS A 185 44.21 55.11 12.33
N GLU A 186 44.60 56.02 11.44
CA GLU A 186 43.80 56.37 10.26
C GLU A 186 43.66 55.20 9.27
N ILE A 187 44.75 54.47 9.03
CA ILE A 187 44.73 53.25 8.20
C ILE A 187 43.80 52.20 8.82
N SER A 188 43.97 51.94 10.11
CA SER A 188 43.16 50.95 10.84
C SER A 188 41.68 51.32 10.87
N LYS A 189 41.37 52.62 11.01
CA LYS A 189 40.00 53.12 11.01
C LYS A 189 39.33 52.89 9.66
N THR A 190 40.00 53.26 8.58
CA THR A 190 39.49 53.05 7.22
C THR A 190 39.24 51.57 6.95
N LYS A 191 40.21 50.71 7.24
CA LYS A 191 40.07 49.26 7.04
C LYS A 191 39.00 48.63 7.92
N MET A 192 38.90 49.03 9.19
CA MET A 192 37.86 48.52 10.08
C MET A 192 36.46 48.90 9.58
N GLN A 193 36.31 50.11 9.03
CA GLN A 193 35.07 50.54 8.40
C GLN A 193 34.73 49.67 7.17
N GLU A 194 35.70 49.37 6.31
CA GLU A 194 35.51 48.44 5.18
C GLU A 194 35.10 47.03 5.64
N ILE A 195 35.76 46.51 6.69
CA ILE A 195 35.42 45.22 7.29
C ILE A 195 33.99 45.21 7.82
N LEU A 196 33.60 46.24 8.58
CA LEU A 196 32.26 46.35 9.16
C LEU A 196 31.16 46.48 8.10
N ASN A 197 31.41 47.25 7.03
CA ASN A 197 30.49 47.34 5.89
C ASN A 197 30.33 45.97 5.21
N THR A 198 31.43 45.27 4.96
CA THR A 198 31.40 43.92 4.36
C THR A 198 30.64 42.93 5.25
N MET A 199 30.83 43.02 6.58
CA MET A 199 30.11 42.21 7.54
C MET A 199 28.61 42.51 7.54
N GLN A 200 28.22 43.78 7.46
CA GLN A 200 26.82 44.17 7.33
C GLN A 200 26.19 43.63 6.04
N GLU A 201 26.86 43.79 4.89
CA GLU A 201 26.36 43.26 3.61
C GLU A 201 26.16 41.74 3.65
N GLN A 202 27.06 41.00 4.32
CA GLN A 202 26.93 39.56 4.53
C GLN A 202 25.70 39.23 5.38
N GLU A 203 25.47 39.98 6.46
CA GLU A 203 24.32 39.82 7.33
C GLU A 203 23.00 40.10 6.60
N GLU A 204 22.92 41.23 5.89
CA GLU A 204 21.74 41.63 5.12
C GLU A 204 21.42 40.60 4.02
N LYS A 205 22.43 40.15 3.28
CA LYS A 205 22.27 39.10 2.28
C LYS A 205 21.76 37.80 2.92
N ARG A 206 22.29 37.43 4.08
CA ARG A 206 21.89 36.23 4.80
C ARG A 206 20.44 36.31 5.27
N ILE A 207 20.04 37.41 5.89
CA ILE A 207 18.66 37.66 6.33
C ILE A 207 17.71 37.67 5.13
N GLY A 208 18.10 38.33 4.03
CA GLY A 208 17.30 38.37 2.81
C GLY A 208 17.06 36.98 2.19
N MET A 209 18.09 36.14 2.14
CA MET A 209 17.96 34.75 1.68
C MET A 209 17.06 33.92 2.59
N PHE A 210 17.18 34.12 3.90
CA PHE A 210 16.32 33.46 4.88
C PHE A 210 14.85 33.86 4.69
N GLN A 211 14.58 35.15 4.55
CA GLN A 211 13.25 35.68 4.30
C GLN A 211 12.64 35.13 3.00
N ASP A 212 13.39 35.13 1.89
CA ASP A 212 12.95 34.57 0.62
C ASP A 212 12.62 33.07 0.73
N SER A 213 13.43 32.31 1.48
CA SER A 213 13.20 30.89 1.74
C SER A 213 11.89 30.66 2.53
N LEU A 214 11.63 31.46 3.56
CA LEU A 214 10.38 31.41 4.32
C LEU A 214 9.16 31.73 3.44
N ILE A 215 9.25 32.76 2.60
CA ILE A 215 8.16 33.14 1.68
C ILE A 215 7.87 32.01 0.71
N LYS A 216 8.89 31.42 0.09
CA LYS A 216 8.74 30.26 -0.81
C LYS A 216 8.06 29.09 -0.10
N GLN A 217 8.40 28.84 1.16
CA GLN A 217 7.75 27.80 1.95
C GLN A 217 6.27 28.11 2.22
N ILE A 218 5.91 29.35 2.53
CA ILE A 218 4.49 29.73 2.72
C ILE A 218 3.72 29.56 1.40
N ILE A 219 4.28 30.01 0.28
CA ILE A 219 3.67 29.84 -1.05
C ILE A 219 3.44 28.35 -1.35
N PHE A 220 4.39 27.50 -0.98
CA PHE A 220 4.26 26.05 -1.10
C PHE A 220 3.07 25.52 -0.30
N GLU A 221 2.97 25.82 1.00
CA GLU A 221 1.90 25.30 1.86
C GLU A 221 0.51 25.77 1.38
N VAL A 222 0.41 27.01 0.92
CA VAL A 222 -0.83 27.56 0.34
C VAL A 222 -1.18 26.85 -0.97
N SER A 223 -0.21 26.65 -1.86
CA SER A 223 -0.41 25.94 -3.13
C SER A 223 -0.86 24.48 -2.90
N HIS A 224 -0.19 23.79 -1.99
CA HIS A 224 -0.54 22.43 -1.59
C HIS A 224 -1.97 22.35 -1.04
N SER A 225 -2.34 23.26 -0.13
CA SER A 225 -3.68 23.32 0.45
C SER A 225 -4.77 23.54 -0.61
N LYS A 226 -4.51 24.39 -1.61
CA LYS A 226 -5.43 24.60 -2.74
C LYS A 226 -5.61 23.35 -3.58
N ASN A 227 -4.53 22.63 -3.87
CA ASN A 227 -4.63 21.37 -4.63
C ASN A 227 -5.47 20.33 -3.89
N VAL A 228 -5.27 20.18 -2.57
CA VAL A 228 -6.10 19.30 -1.74
C VAL A 228 -7.57 19.73 -1.76
N GLN A 229 -7.84 21.04 -1.69
CA GLN A 229 -9.21 21.55 -1.81
C GLN A 229 -9.85 21.19 -3.15
N TYR A 230 -9.15 21.39 -4.27
CA TYR A 230 -9.67 21.01 -5.59
C TYR A 230 -9.96 19.51 -5.71
N ASP A 231 -9.12 18.66 -5.11
CA ASP A 231 -9.34 17.22 -5.11
C ASP A 231 -10.58 16.83 -4.27
N LEU A 232 -10.78 17.48 -3.11
CA LEU A 232 -11.98 17.29 -2.29
C LEU A 232 -13.26 17.74 -2.99
N GLU A 233 -13.21 18.86 -3.71
CA GLU A 233 -14.34 19.35 -4.51
C GLU A 233 -14.72 18.35 -5.60
N LYS A 234 -13.74 17.79 -6.34
CA LYS A 234 -13.99 16.73 -7.33
C LYS A 234 -14.54 15.44 -6.73
N ILE A 235 -14.03 15.00 -5.58
CA ILE A 235 -14.57 13.82 -4.88
C ILE A 235 -16.04 14.08 -4.50
N THR A 236 -16.34 15.29 -4.04
CA THR A 236 -17.71 15.69 -3.69
C THR A 236 -18.63 15.69 -4.92
N GLU A 237 -18.17 16.18 -6.07
CA GLU A 237 -18.89 16.08 -7.34
C GLU A 237 -19.20 14.62 -7.70
N VAL A 238 -18.20 13.73 -7.68
CA VAL A 238 -18.39 12.30 -7.97
C VAL A 238 -19.37 11.63 -7.00
N ILE A 239 -19.32 11.97 -5.71
CA ILE A 239 -20.25 11.43 -4.71
C ILE A 239 -21.68 11.92 -5.01
N ASN A 240 -21.84 13.20 -5.35
CA ASN A 240 -23.14 13.79 -5.65
C ASN A 240 -23.76 13.24 -6.95
N ASP A 241 -22.93 12.79 -7.90
CA ASP A 241 -23.39 12.13 -9.12
C ASP A 241 -23.94 10.70 -8.88
N ILE A 242 -23.75 10.12 -7.70
CA ILE A 242 -24.27 8.78 -7.37
C ILE A 242 -25.79 8.86 -7.12
N ILE A 243 -26.57 8.50 -8.14
CA ILE A 243 -28.01 8.36 -8.04
C ILE A 243 -28.35 6.95 -7.54
N THR A 244 -28.62 6.83 -6.23
CA THR A 244 -28.89 5.54 -5.56
C THR A 244 -30.02 4.74 -6.20
N LYS A 245 -31.07 5.40 -6.70
CA LYS A 245 -32.19 4.72 -7.37
C LYS A 245 -31.77 4.02 -8.67
N ASP A 246 -30.86 4.64 -9.43
CA ASP A 246 -30.39 4.09 -10.70
C ASP A 246 -29.49 2.87 -10.47
N GLU A 247 -28.64 2.91 -9.44
CA GLU A 247 -27.81 1.77 -9.07
C GLU A 247 -28.63 0.56 -8.61
N VAL A 248 -29.69 0.78 -7.82
CA VAL A 248 -30.61 -0.30 -7.42
C VAL A 248 -31.35 -0.87 -8.64
N ALA A 249 -31.79 -0.02 -9.57
CA ALA A 249 -32.42 -0.46 -10.82
C ALA A 249 -31.47 -1.31 -11.68
N LYS A 250 -30.20 -0.87 -11.85
CA LYS A 250 -29.16 -1.64 -12.56
C LYS A 250 -28.91 -3.00 -11.90
N PHE A 251 -28.84 -3.04 -10.58
CA PHE A 251 -28.67 -4.28 -9.83
C PHE A 251 -29.83 -5.26 -10.05
N ILE A 252 -31.08 -4.80 -9.94
CA ILE A 252 -32.27 -5.61 -10.20
C ILE A 252 -32.27 -6.12 -11.65
N ALA A 253 -31.90 -5.28 -12.62
CA ALA A 253 -31.83 -5.65 -14.02
C ALA A 253 -30.80 -6.76 -14.27
N ASN A 254 -29.60 -6.67 -13.68
CA ASN A 254 -28.57 -7.69 -13.80
C ASN A 254 -29.01 -9.03 -13.19
N ILE A 255 -29.63 -9.02 -12.01
CA ILE A 255 -30.13 -10.26 -11.38
C ILE A 255 -31.27 -10.89 -12.18
N LYS A 256 -32.16 -10.08 -12.78
CA LYS A 256 -33.24 -10.59 -13.64
C LYS A 256 -32.74 -11.19 -14.95
N GLN A 257 -31.56 -10.81 -15.43
CA GLN A 257 -30.94 -11.41 -16.62
C GLN A 257 -30.27 -12.75 -16.34
N GLU A 258 -29.79 -12.99 -15.11
CA GLU A 258 -29.07 -14.21 -14.73
C GLU A 258 -29.91 -15.23 -13.94
N GLY A 259 -31.07 -14.83 -13.41
CA GLY A 259 -31.94 -15.70 -12.63
C GLY A 259 -32.66 -16.75 -13.49
N PRO A 260 -32.73 -18.03 -13.07
CA PRO A 260 -33.56 -19.02 -13.75
C PRO A 260 -35.04 -18.60 -13.67
N ASN A 261 -35.81 -18.85 -14.73
CA ASN A 261 -37.26 -18.69 -14.69
C ASN A 261 -37.82 -19.56 -13.55
N LEU A 262 -38.22 -18.93 -12.45
CA LEU A 262 -38.68 -19.61 -11.23
C LEU A 262 -39.91 -20.50 -11.46
N PHE A 263 -40.64 -20.28 -12.56
CA PHE A 263 -41.82 -21.04 -12.93
C PHE A 263 -41.84 -21.28 -14.45
N GLU A 264 -41.28 -22.39 -14.91
CA GLU A 264 -41.67 -22.95 -16.20
C GLU A 264 -42.94 -23.77 -16.01
N LYS A 265 -44.01 -23.35 -16.68
CA LYS A 265 -45.30 -24.02 -16.65
C LYS A 265 -45.12 -25.39 -17.33
N SER A 266 -45.03 -26.44 -16.54
CA SER A 266 -45.01 -27.82 -17.05
C SER A 266 -46.42 -28.22 -17.45
N ASP A 267 -46.63 -28.53 -18.72
CA ASP A 267 -47.91 -29.04 -19.20
C ASP A 267 -48.23 -30.41 -18.59
N VAL A 268 -49.50 -30.65 -18.29
CA VAL A 268 -49.97 -31.91 -17.74
C VAL A 268 -49.80 -33.02 -18.77
N ILE A 269 -48.80 -33.89 -18.57
CA ILE A 269 -48.66 -35.12 -19.36
C ILE A 269 -49.78 -36.08 -18.94
N HIS A 270 -50.77 -36.30 -19.81
CA HIS A 270 -51.83 -37.29 -19.60
C HIS A 270 -51.26 -38.72 -19.61
N LEU A 271 -50.98 -39.28 -18.42
CA LEU A 271 -50.47 -40.64 -18.20
C LEU A 271 -51.44 -41.78 -18.58
N THR A 272 -52.67 -41.46 -19.00
CA THR A 272 -53.70 -42.45 -19.37
C THR A 272 -53.40 -43.24 -20.65
N SER A 273 -52.48 -42.79 -21.51
CA SER A 273 -52.20 -43.46 -22.79
C SER A 273 -51.15 -44.58 -22.71
N PHE A 274 -50.31 -44.62 -21.67
CA PHE A 274 -49.17 -45.53 -21.62
C PHE A 274 -49.52 -46.90 -21.01
N ILE A 275 -50.34 -46.92 -19.95
CA ILE A 275 -50.76 -48.15 -19.27
C ILE A 275 -51.75 -48.93 -20.15
N SER A 276 -52.69 -48.23 -20.80
CA SER A 276 -53.72 -48.86 -21.64
C SER A 276 -53.11 -49.55 -22.86
N ASN A 277 -52.15 -48.93 -23.54
CA ASN A 277 -51.51 -49.51 -24.72
C ASN A 277 -50.55 -50.67 -24.41
N SER A 278 -50.02 -50.74 -23.19
CA SER A 278 -49.08 -51.80 -22.78
C SER A 278 -49.81 -53.07 -22.34
N LEU A 279 -50.94 -52.95 -21.63
CA LEU A 279 -51.74 -54.09 -21.18
C LEU A 279 -52.51 -54.74 -22.34
N GLN A 280 -53.00 -53.95 -23.30
CA GLN A 280 -53.77 -54.48 -24.43
C GLN A 280 -52.93 -55.32 -25.40
N LYS A 281 -51.63 -55.01 -25.54
CA LYS A 281 -50.70 -55.79 -26.39
C LYS A 281 -50.25 -57.12 -25.76
N PHE A 282 -50.27 -57.25 -24.43
CA PHE A 282 -49.77 -58.45 -23.75
C PHE A 282 -50.78 -59.61 -23.73
N PHE A 283 -52.10 -59.33 -23.69
CA PHE A 283 -53.12 -60.37 -23.48
C PHE A 283 -53.89 -60.82 -24.73
N GLN A 284 -53.74 -60.13 -25.87
CA GLN A 284 -54.64 -60.35 -27.02
C GLN A 284 -54.33 -61.62 -27.80
N LYS A 285 -53.03 -61.95 -28.02
CA LYS A 285 -52.64 -63.15 -28.77
C LYS A 285 -52.91 -64.45 -28.01
N GLU A 286 -52.67 -64.45 -26.70
CA GLU A 286 -52.86 -65.65 -25.87
C GLU A 286 -54.36 -65.97 -25.70
N PHE A 287 -55.20 -64.94 -25.59
CA PHE A 287 -56.64 -65.12 -25.42
C PHE A 287 -57.31 -65.70 -26.68
N ASP A 288 -56.94 -65.22 -27.87
CA ASP A 288 -57.51 -65.68 -29.14
C ASP A 288 -57.20 -67.16 -29.43
N GLU A 289 -56.01 -67.63 -29.07
CA GLU A 289 -55.59 -69.03 -29.23
C GLU A 289 -56.30 -69.99 -28.25
N LEU A 290 -56.58 -69.55 -27.00
CA LEU A 290 -57.43 -70.33 -26.08
C LEU A 290 -58.85 -70.48 -26.62
N LEU A 291 -59.41 -69.38 -27.15
CA LEU A 291 -60.77 -69.36 -27.68
C LEU A 291 -60.92 -70.31 -28.88
N THR A 292 -59.90 -70.39 -29.74
CA THR A 292 -59.90 -71.31 -30.89
C THR A 292 -59.82 -72.77 -30.47
N LEU A 293 -59.00 -73.12 -29.47
CA LEU A 293 -58.90 -74.50 -28.97
C LEU A 293 -60.16 -74.95 -28.22
N ASN A 294 -60.80 -74.06 -27.46
CA ASN A 294 -62.03 -74.39 -26.72
C ASN A 294 -63.24 -74.60 -27.65
N ASN A 295 -63.22 -73.98 -28.83
CA ASN A 295 -64.26 -74.15 -29.86
C ASN A 295 -63.94 -75.25 -30.88
N ASP A 296 -62.80 -75.94 -30.76
CA ASP A 296 -62.43 -77.05 -31.64
C ASP A 296 -63.15 -78.34 -31.21
N GLU A 297 -64.14 -78.77 -32.00
CA GLU A 297 -64.95 -79.95 -31.72
C GLU A 297 -64.12 -81.22 -31.51
N LYS A 298 -63.00 -81.38 -32.22
CA LYS A 298 -62.14 -82.57 -32.07
C LYS A 298 -61.44 -82.58 -30.71
N VAL A 299 -60.98 -81.41 -30.26
CA VAL A 299 -60.33 -81.24 -28.96
C VAL A 299 -61.33 -81.53 -27.84
N MET A 300 -62.52 -80.94 -27.93
CA MET A 300 -63.57 -81.11 -26.92
C MET A 300 -64.13 -82.53 -26.88
N ASN A 301 -64.26 -83.20 -28.03
CA ASN A 301 -64.66 -84.61 -28.08
C ASN A 301 -63.66 -85.52 -27.38
N ILE A 302 -62.35 -85.30 -27.56
CA ILE A 302 -61.32 -86.09 -26.86
C ILE A 302 -61.39 -85.84 -25.36
N ILE A 303 -61.45 -84.57 -24.93
CA ILE A 303 -61.54 -84.22 -23.50
C ILE A 303 -62.76 -84.89 -22.86
N THR A 304 -63.93 -84.79 -23.50
CA THR A 304 -65.19 -85.36 -22.99
C THR A 304 -65.15 -86.89 -22.92
N ASN A 305 -64.58 -87.54 -23.93
CA ASN A 305 -64.47 -89.01 -23.95
C ASN A 305 -63.47 -89.54 -22.90
N VAL A 306 -62.35 -88.84 -22.70
CA VAL A 306 -61.39 -89.16 -21.63
C VAL A 306 -62.05 -88.96 -20.26
N GLU A 307 -62.85 -87.91 -20.09
CA GLU A 307 -63.61 -87.69 -18.85
C GLU A 307 -64.63 -88.79 -18.55
N ALA A 308 -65.26 -89.35 -19.59
CA ALA A 308 -66.18 -90.48 -19.48
C ALA A 308 -65.46 -91.82 -19.25
N GLY A 309 -64.12 -91.84 -19.24
CA GLY A 309 -63.31 -93.03 -18.96
C GLY A 309 -63.01 -93.91 -20.17
N PHE A 310 -63.26 -93.43 -21.39
CA PHE A 310 -62.92 -94.15 -22.61
C PHE A 310 -61.44 -93.92 -22.98
N ASP A 311 -60.72 -95.00 -23.29
CA ASP A 311 -59.38 -94.90 -23.88
C ASP A 311 -59.52 -94.76 -25.41
N LEU A 312 -59.02 -93.63 -25.93
CA LEU A 312 -59.04 -93.32 -27.36
C LEU A 312 -57.64 -93.52 -27.96
N LYS A 313 -57.58 -93.94 -29.23
CA LYS A 313 -56.35 -93.93 -30.03
C LYS A 313 -56.30 -92.64 -30.85
N PRO A 314 -55.42 -91.68 -30.53
CA PRO A 314 -55.39 -90.40 -31.23
C PRO A 314 -54.78 -90.55 -32.63
N GLU A 315 -55.36 -89.89 -33.63
CA GLU A 315 -54.97 -90.05 -35.05
C GLU A 315 -53.87 -89.08 -35.50
N ASP A 316 -53.75 -87.93 -34.84
CA ASP A 316 -52.77 -86.88 -35.17
C ASP A 316 -52.06 -86.34 -33.91
N GLN A 317 -50.98 -85.58 -34.10
CA GLN A 317 -50.17 -85.04 -33.00
C GLN A 317 -50.98 -84.12 -32.06
N LYS A 318 -51.90 -83.30 -32.59
CA LYS A 318 -52.73 -82.40 -31.79
C LYS A 318 -53.70 -83.20 -30.91
N GLN A 319 -54.26 -84.28 -31.44
CA GLN A 319 -55.10 -85.22 -30.70
C GLN A 319 -54.29 -86.01 -29.67
N GLN A 320 -53.05 -86.39 -29.97
CA GLN A 320 -52.14 -87.04 -28.99
C GLN A 320 -51.85 -86.11 -27.81
N GLU A 321 -51.54 -84.85 -28.09
CA GLU A 321 -51.29 -83.84 -27.06
C GLU A 321 -52.57 -83.51 -26.27
N THR A 322 -53.72 -83.46 -26.95
CA THR A 322 -55.02 -83.25 -26.30
C THR A 322 -55.38 -84.44 -25.39
N TYR A 323 -55.20 -85.67 -25.87
CA TYR A 323 -55.44 -86.87 -25.08
C TYR A 323 -54.51 -86.93 -23.87
N TYR A 324 -53.22 -86.64 -24.06
CA TYR A 324 -52.26 -86.56 -22.96
C TYR A 324 -52.67 -85.49 -21.92
N ALA A 325 -53.02 -84.29 -22.35
CA ALA A 325 -53.48 -83.21 -21.47
C ALA A 325 -54.75 -83.58 -20.71
N ALA A 326 -55.76 -84.11 -21.42
CA ALA A 326 -57.03 -84.54 -20.84
C ALA A 326 -56.85 -85.69 -19.85
N LYS A 327 -56.03 -86.70 -20.20
CA LYS A 327 -55.78 -87.87 -19.35
C LYS A 327 -55.03 -87.47 -18.08
N LEU A 328 -54.02 -86.61 -18.20
CA LEU A 328 -53.31 -86.05 -17.07
C LEU A 328 -54.25 -85.31 -16.11
N VAL A 329 -55.10 -84.42 -16.63
CA VAL A 329 -56.06 -83.66 -15.81
C VAL A 329 -57.08 -84.60 -15.17
N TYR A 330 -57.56 -85.60 -15.93
CA TYR A 330 -58.48 -86.62 -15.44
C TYR A 330 -57.87 -87.43 -14.30
N ASP A 331 -56.62 -87.90 -14.45
CA ASP A 331 -55.92 -88.66 -13.42
C ASP A 331 -55.64 -87.78 -12.19
N CYS A 332 -55.29 -86.49 -12.37
CA CYS A 332 -55.13 -85.54 -11.26
C CYS A 332 -56.42 -85.34 -10.45
N TRP A 333 -57.57 -85.57 -11.09
CA TRP A 333 -58.88 -85.50 -10.45
C TRP A 333 -59.27 -86.80 -9.71
N LYS A 334 -58.52 -87.90 -9.87
CA LYS A 334 -58.73 -89.13 -9.11
C LYS A 334 -58.13 -89.03 -7.71
N GLU A 335 -58.68 -89.81 -6.78
CA GLU A 335 -58.19 -89.95 -5.40
C GLU A 335 -56.99 -90.91 -5.28
N GLU A 336 -56.11 -90.88 -6.27
CA GLU A 336 -54.90 -91.69 -6.31
C GLU A 336 -53.67 -90.77 -6.27
N ASP A 337 -52.64 -91.19 -5.55
CA ASP A 337 -51.40 -90.42 -5.46
C ASP A 337 -50.64 -90.51 -6.79
N ILE A 338 -50.47 -89.38 -7.46
CA ILE A 338 -49.72 -89.32 -8.71
C ILE A 338 -48.24 -89.17 -8.41
N GLN A 339 -47.42 -90.00 -9.04
CA GLN A 339 -45.97 -89.97 -8.89
C GLN A 339 -45.39 -88.60 -9.28
N GLN A 340 -44.51 -88.04 -8.44
CA GLN A 340 -43.85 -86.75 -8.67
C GLN A 340 -43.15 -86.64 -10.05
N GLN A 341 -42.66 -87.75 -10.59
CA GLN A 341 -42.02 -87.80 -11.91
C GLN A 341 -42.96 -87.35 -13.04
N MET A 342 -44.26 -87.66 -12.93
CA MET A 342 -45.26 -87.24 -13.93
C MET A 342 -45.38 -85.71 -13.96
N PHE A 343 -45.43 -85.05 -12.80
CA PHE A 343 -45.50 -83.59 -12.73
C PHE A 343 -44.21 -82.91 -13.25
N GLN A 344 -43.04 -83.51 -13.00
CA GLN A 344 -41.78 -83.01 -13.56
C GLN A 344 -41.74 -83.15 -15.09
N GLU A 345 -42.26 -84.25 -15.63
CA GLU A 345 -42.37 -84.46 -17.08
C GLU A 345 -43.33 -83.47 -17.72
N VAL A 346 -44.49 -83.22 -17.09
CA VAL A 346 -45.44 -82.20 -17.53
C VAL A 346 -44.80 -80.82 -17.51
N LYS A 347 -44.13 -80.44 -16.42
CA LYS A 347 -43.44 -79.15 -16.30
C LYS A 347 -42.36 -78.98 -17.37
N LYS A 348 -41.65 -80.04 -17.74
CA LYS A 348 -40.68 -80.02 -18.84
C LYS A 348 -41.38 -79.87 -20.19
N LYS A 349 -42.42 -80.67 -20.47
CA LYS A 349 -43.15 -80.63 -21.74
C LYS A 349 -43.88 -79.30 -21.97
N THR A 350 -44.48 -78.70 -20.93
CA THR A 350 -45.22 -77.44 -21.05
C THR A 350 -44.34 -76.20 -21.04
N LYS A 351 -43.06 -76.31 -20.61
CA LYS A 351 -42.09 -75.21 -20.70
C LYS A 351 -41.78 -74.87 -22.17
N ASP A 352 -41.62 -75.90 -22.99
CA ASP A 352 -41.15 -75.78 -24.37
C ASP A 352 -42.28 -75.96 -25.42
N ASN A 353 -43.41 -76.57 -25.05
CA ASN A 353 -44.60 -76.68 -25.89
C ASN A 353 -45.75 -75.79 -25.36
N TYR A 354 -45.87 -74.60 -25.97
CA TYR A 354 -46.91 -73.62 -25.63
C TYR A 354 -48.33 -74.16 -25.89
N GLN A 355 -48.55 -74.87 -27.00
CA GLN A 355 -49.85 -75.42 -27.36
C GLN A 355 -50.34 -76.47 -26.35
N LEU A 356 -49.44 -77.32 -25.85
CA LEU A 356 -49.77 -78.29 -24.79
C LEU A 356 -50.20 -77.60 -23.48
N ARG A 357 -49.57 -76.46 -23.13
CA ARG A 357 -49.97 -75.67 -21.96
C ARG A 357 -51.41 -75.18 -22.09
N MET A 358 -51.78 -74.70 -23.28
CA MET A 358 -53.13 -74.23 -23.59
C MET A 358 -54.14 -75.37 -23.53
N LEU A 359 -53.81 -76.54 -24.06
CA LEU A 359 -54.65 -77.74 -24.00
C LEU A 359 -54.89 -78.21 -22.55
N ILE A 360 -53.88 -78.14 -21.68
CA ILE A 360 -54.06 -78.42 -20.24
C ILE A 360 -55.03 -77.41 -19.60
N ILE A 361 -54.91 -76.12 -19.92
CA ILE A 361 -55.84 -75.09 -19.43
C ILE A 361 -57.27 -75.40 -19.88
N VAL A 362 -57.48 -75.72 -21.16
CA VAL A 362 -58.80 -76.07 -21.71
C VAL A 362 -59.35 -77.33 -21.03
N ALA A 363 -58.54 -78.38 -20.85
CA ALA A 363 -58.96 -79.60 -20.15
C ALA A 363 -59.33 -79.35 -18.68
N ILE A 364 -58.57 -78.51 -17.95
CA ILE A 364 -58.90 -78.12 -16.57
C ILE A 364 -60.20 -77.32 -16.54
N GLN A 365 -60.39 -76.38 -17.48
CA GLN A 365 -61.61 -75.57 -17.56
C GLN A 365 -62.84 -76.46 -17.83
N ASN A 366 -62.74 -77.38 -18.79
CA ASN A 366 -63.80 -78.33 -19.11
C ASN A 366 -64.16 -79.19 -17.87
N LYS A 367 -63.15 -79.78 -17.22
CA LYS A 367 -63.33 -80.56 -15.99
C LYS A 367 -63.96 -79.75 -14.87
N ARG A 368 -63.54 -78.49 -14.71
CA ARG A 368 -64.10 -77.53 -13.75
C ARG A 368 -65.58 -77.26 -14.00
N PHE A 369 -65.98 -77.02 -15.26
CA PHE A 369 -67.37 -76.76 -15.61
C PHE A 369 -68.25 -78.00 -15.36
N ASN A 370 -67.78 -79.19 -15.71
CA ASN A 370 -68.56 -80.43 -15.57
C ASN A 370 -68.68 -80.90 -14.12
N THR A 371 -67.65 -80.71 -13.29
CA THR A 371 -67.62 -81.24 -11.90
C THR A 371 -68.06 -80.23 -10.83
N GLN A 372 -68.39 -78.98 -11.22
CA GLN A 372 -68.66 -77.87 -10.30
C GLN A 372 -67.55 -77.61 -9.28
N PHE A 373 -66.30 -77.97 -9.59
CA PHE A 373 -65.13 -77.71 -8.75
C PHE A 373 -65.15 -78.40 -7.37
N LYS A 374 -65.86 -79.53 -7.24
CA LYS A 374 -65.84 -80.34 -6.01
C LYS A 374 -64.59 -81.21 -5.98
N PHE A 375 -63.60 -80.79 -5.20
CA PHE A 375 -62.40 -81.59 -4.93
C PHE A 375 -62.42 -82.20 -3.55
N LYS A 376 -61.91 -83.42 -3.44
CA LYS A 376 -61.39 -83.95 -2.17
C LYS A 376 -59.92 -83.53 -2.00
N PRO A 377 -59.37 -83.55 -0.77
CA PRO A 377 -58.05 -82.98 -0.48
C PRO A 377 -56.90 -83.48 -1.38
N ILE A 378 -56.87 -84.77 -1.71
CA ILE A 378 -55.82 -85.38 -2.55
C ILE A 378 -55.90 -84.86 -3.99
N ALA A 379 -57.09 -84.87 -4.59
CA ALA A 379 -57.31 -84.32 -5.93
C ALA A 379 -56.98 -82.81 -6.01
N PHE A 380 -57.32 -82.05 -4.96
CA PHE A 380 -56.96 -80.64 -4.87
C PHE A 380 -55.43 -80.43 -4.84
N GLN A 381 -54.71 -81.23 -4.07
CA GLN A 381 -53.24 -81.18 -4.03
C GLN A 381 -52.61 -81.57 -5.37
N ASN A 382 -53.14 -82.60 -6.04
CA ASN A 382 -52.66 -83.02 -7.36
C ASN A 382 -52.85 -81.91 -8.41
N VAL A 383 -54.00 -81.22 -8.41
CA VAL A 383 -54.26 -80.11 -9.32
C VAL A 383 -53.40 -78.89 -9.00
N LEU A 384 -53.19 -78.55 -7.73
CA LEU A 384 -52.27 -77.47 -7.34
C LEU A 384 -50.83 -77.72 -7.85
N LYS A 385 -50.38 -78.98 -7.89
CA LYS A 385 -49.07 -79.35 -8.45
C LYS A 385 -48.98 -79.16 -9.97
N LEU A 386 -50.09 -79.00 -10.70
CA LEU A 386 -50.06 -78.63 -12.13
C LEU A 386 -49.78 -77.14 -12.34
N PHE A 387 -50.10 -76.29 -11.37
CA PHE A 387 -49.93 -74.83 -11.45
C PHE A 387 -48.59 -74.33 -10.87
N ASN A 388 -47.93 -75.13 -10.04
CA ASN A 388 -46.63 -74.84 -9.41
C ASN A 388 -45.49 -75.61 -10.09
#